data_AF-A0A6A3AJX6-F1
#
_entry.id   AF-A0A6A3AJX6-F1
#
_cell.length_a   1.000
_cell.length_b   1.000
_cell.length_c   1.000
_cell.angle_alpha   90.00
_cell.angle_beta   90.00
_cell.angle_gamma   90.00
#
_symmetry.space_group_name_H-M   'P 1'
#
loop_
_entity.id
_entity.type
_entity.pdbx_description
1 polymer ?
#
loop_
_entity_poly.entity_id
_entity_poly.type
_entity_poly.pdbx_seq_one_letter_code
_entity_poly.pdbx_strand_id
1 'polypeptide(L)'
;MAAMAALQSSLTGLSLSSNSFLGQRLSIPPSFSPLHLKRWERKECKPNSLPVLHKLHVKVGDTIKVISGRDKGKIGEVSKIFNHNSTIVVKDINLKTKHMKSREEGQPGQIIKVMLFSNVMLYSKEKEVTSRMGHKVSDTGKKVRYLIKTGEIIDSDENRKQLKEAAKEKTEVATAAPTVDSTAAS
;
A
#
# COMPACT_ATOMS: atom_id res chain seq x y z
N MET A 1 -64.65 -67.74 -31.32
CA MET A 1 -64.86 -67.48 -29.87
C MET A 1 -63.51 -67.22 -29.24
N ALA A 2 -63.42 -66.13 -28.49
CA ALA A 2 -62.21 -65.48 -28.02
C ALA A 2 -61.50 -66.20 -26.87
N ALA A 3 -60.19 -65.96 -26.72
CA ALA A 3 -59.58 -65.62 -25.44
C ALA A 3 -58.18 -65.01 -25.67
N MET A 4 -58.04 -63.75 -25.23
CA MET A 4 -56.80 -63.00 -25.13
C MET A 4 -56.08 -63.31 -23.81
N ALA A 5 -54.79 -62.92 -23.79
CA ALA A 5 -54.03 -62.41 -22.63
C ALA A 5 -53.38 -63.41 -21.66
N ALA A 6 -52.05 -63.31 -21.56
CA ALA A 6 -51.38 -62.92 -20.31
C ALA A 6 -49.95 -62.41 -20.60
N LEU A 7 -49.77 -61.09 -20.48
CA LEU A 7 -48.48 -60.45 -20.19
C LEU A 7 -48.16 -60.67 -18.70
N GLN A 8 -46.91 -60.98 -18.35
CA GLN A 8 -46.22 -60.64 -17.10
C GLN A 8 -44.74 -61.08 -17.22
N SER A 9 -43.81 -60.16 -17.52
CA SER A 9 -42.99 -59.38 -16.58
C SER A 9 -41.74 -60.12 -16.06
N SER A 10 -40.55 -59.65 -16.42
CA SER A 10 -39.52 -59.21 -15.45
C SER A 10 -38.28 -58.66 -16.16
N LEU A 11 -37.96 -57.44 -15.75
CA LEU A 11 -36.81 -56.65 -16.17
C LEU A 11 -35.60 -56.95 -15.28
N THR A 12 -34.43 -56.61 -15.83
CA THR A 12 -33.18 -56.18 -15.16
C THR A 12 -32.14 -57.25 -14.81
N GLY A 13 -30.90 -56.95 -15.23
CA GLY A 13 -29.71 -57.73 -14.93
C GLY A 13 -28.44 -57.17 -15.59
N LEU A 14 -28.24 -55.85 -15.63
CA LEU A 14 -26.95 -55.25 -15.97
C LEU A 14 -26.09 -55.20 -14.70
N SER A 15 -25.16 -56.14 -14.55
CA SER A 15 -24.15 -56.12 -13.48
C SER A 15 -22.94 -55.30 -13.93
N LEU A 16 -22.96 -54.00 -13.65
CA LEU A 16 -21.77 -53.15 -13.66
C LEU A 16 -21.02 -53.35 -12.34
N SER A 17 -19.87 -54.02 -12.40
CA SER A 17 -18.95 -54.16 -11.28
C SER A 17 -18.42 -52.79 -10.87
N SER A 18 -18.63 -52.47 -9.60
CA SER A 18 -18.20 -51.27 -8.90
C SER A 18 -16.67 -51.22 -8.76
N ASN A 19 -16.00 -50.43 -9.59
CA ASN A 19 -14.68 -49.91 -9.27
C ASN A 19 -14.81 -48.95 -8.09
N SER A 20 -14.28 -49.35 -6.94
CA SER A 20 -14.16 -48.59 -5.70
C SER A 20 -13.21 -47.39 -5.90
N PHE A 21 -13.74 -46.34 -6.53
CA PHE A 21 -13.10 -45.04 -6.69
C PHE A 21 -13.36 -44.13 -5.47
N LEU A 22 -13.09 -44.64 -4.26
CA LEU A 22 -13.10 -43.83 -3.03
C LEU A 22 -11.78 -44.01 -2.30
N GLY A 23 -10.82 -43.12 -2.58
CA GLY A 23 -9.55 -43.17 -1.88
C GLY A 23 -8.46 -42.22 -2.35
N GLN A 24 -8.75 -41.22 -3.19
CA GLN A 24 -7.81 -40.11 -3.32
C GLN A 24 -8.04 -39.17 -2.15
N ARG A 25 -7.13 -39.24 -1.16
CA ARG A 25 -6.90 -38.15 -0.19
C ARG A 25 -6.75 -36.88 -1.03
N LEU A 26 -7.79 -36.06 -1.09
CA LEU A 26 -7.69 -34.70 -1.58
C LEU A 26 -6.66 -34.03 -0.69
N SER A 27 -5.43 -33.94 -1.16
CA SER A 27 -4.41 -33.09 -0.57
C SER A 27 -4.95 -31.67 -0.69
N ILE A 28 -5.55 -31.18 0.39
CA ILE A 28 -5.91 -29.78 0.54
C ILE A 28 -4.64 -29.00 0.17
N PRO A 29 -4.62 -28.19 -0.91
CA PRO A 29 -3.47 -27.37 -1.21
C PRO A 29 -3.24 -26.47 0.02
N PRO A 30 -2.00 -26.31 0.50
CA PRO A 30 -1.75 -25.43 1.64
C PRO A 30 -2.37 -24.09 1.33
N SER A 31 -3.32 -23.69 2.17
CA SER A 31 -4.01 -22.42 2.08
C SER A 31 -2.95 -21.34 1.92
N PHE A 32 -3.04 -20.63 0.79
CA PHE A 32 -2.11 -19.59 0.39
C PHE A 32 -1.93 -18.64 1.57
N SER A 33 -0.83 -18.78 2.30
CA SER A 33 -0.64 -18.05 3.55
C SER A 33 -0.60 -16.57 3.18
N PRO A 34 -1.39 -15.70 3.84
CA PRO A 34 -1.33 -14.27 3.56
C PRO A 34 0.11 -13.84 3.79
N LEU A 35 0.69 -13.11 2.84
CA LEU A 35 2.08 -12.62 2.80
C LEU A 35 2.53 -12.15 4.20
N HIS A 36 3.01 -13.09 5.00
CA HIS A 36 3.56 -12.84 6.31
C HIS A 36 4.99 -12.41 6.05
N LEU A 37 5.35 -11.22 6.55
CA LEU A 37 6.76 -10.84 6.61
C LEU A 37 7.52 -12.00 7.24
N LYS A 38 8.62 -12.41 6.59
CA LYS A 38 9.43 -13.49 7.13
C LYS A 38 9.86 -13.11 8.53
N ARG A 39 10.01 -14.09 9.43
CA ARG A 39 10.27 -13.82 10.84
C ARG A 39 11.47 -12.89 11.06
N TRP A 40 12.50 -13.01 10.22
CA TRP A 40 13.72 -12.20 10.23
C TRP A 40 13.63 -10.86 9.47
N GLU A 41 12.55 -10.61 8.72
CA GLU A 41 12.28 -9.34 8.03
C GLU A 41 11.38 -8.40 8.88
N ARG A 42 11.11 -8.79 10.13
CA ARG A 42 10.36 -7.96 11.09
C ARG A 42 11.19 -6.76 11.54
N LYS A 43 10.50 -5.72 12.00
CA LYS A 43 11.14 -4.50 12.49
C LYS A 43 12.04 -4.83 13.68
N GLU A 44 13.25 -4.30 13.65
CA GLU A 44 14.15 -4.35 14.80
C GLU A 44 13.58 -3.51 15.95
N CYS A 45 13.60 -4.06 17.16
CA CYS A 45 13.09 -3.42 18.36
C CYS A 45 14.20 -3.18 19.38
N LYS A 46 14.08 -2.06 20.11
CA LYS A 46 14.88 -1.70 21.27
C LYS A 46 14.47 -2.55 22.49
N PRO A 47 15.27 -2.57 23.57
CA PRO A 47 14.93 -3.28 24.81
C PRO A 47 13.59 -2.82 25.42
N ASN A 48 13.17 -1.58 25.18
CA ASN A 48 11.88 -1.05 25.61
C ASN A 48 10.73 -1.34 24.61
N SER A 49 10.87 -2.36 23.75
CA SER A 49 9.92 -2.79 22.71
C SER A 49 9.64 -1.82 21.56
N LEU A 50 10.17 -0.59 21.60
CA LEU A 50 9.98 0.39 20.52
C LEU A 50 10.80 0.02 19.28
N PRO A 51 10.30 0.29 18.06
CA PRO A 51 11.07 0.04 16.85
C PRO A 51 12.30 0.96 16.76
N VAL A 52 13.37 0.44 16.16
CA VAL A 52 14.53 1.24 15.77
C VAL A 52 14.13 2.13 14.59
N LEU A 53 14.42 3.43 14.68
CA LEU A 53 14.09 4.42 13.65
C LEU A 53 15.36 4.99 13.04
N HIS A 54 15.43 5.01 11.72
CA HIS A 54 16.53 5.64 11.00
C HIS A 54 16.26 7.13 10.79
N LYS A 55 17.32 7.94 10.89
CA LYS A 55 17.26 9.38 10.62
C LYS A 55 17.33 9.60 9.11
N LEU A 56 16.31 10.26 8.56
CA LEU A 56 16.21 10.59 7.15
C LEU A 56 16.52 12.06 6.90
N HIS A 57 17.03 12.37 5.70
CA HIS A 57 17.35 13.74 5.29
C HIS A 57 16.17 14.47 4.63
N VAL A 58 15.07 13.76 4.35
CA VAL A 58 13.87 14.26 3.66
C VAL A 58 12.69 14.36 4.63
N LYS A 59 11.79 15.31 4.40
CA LYS A 59 10.53 15.50 5.13
C LYS A 59 9.33 15.41 4.19
N VAL A 60 8.14 15.26 4.77
CA VAL A 60 6.88 15.26 4.02
C VAL A 60 6.67 16.64 3.40
N GLY A 61 6.26 16.67 2.13
CA GLY A 61 6.11 17.91 1.36
C GLY A 61 7.38 18.37 0.63
N ASP A 62 8.54 17.74 0.86
CA ASP A 62 9.75 18.08 0.10
C ASP A 62 9.60 17.68 -1.39
N THR A 63 10.16 18.51 -2.28
CA THR A 63 10.31 18.18 -3.71
C THR A 63 11.65 17.51 -3.95
N ILE A 64 11.62 16.38 -4.66
CA ILE A 64 12.79 15.52 -4.84
C ILE A 64 12.90 15.02 -6.28
N LYS A 65 14.11 14.61 -6.66
CA LYS A 65 14.42 13.90 -7.90
C LYS A 65 14.96 12.52 -7.59
N VAL A 66 14.55 11.53 -8.37
CA VAL A 66 15.03 10.14 -8.24
C VAL A 66 16.43 10.02 -8.87
N ILE A 67 17.39 9.49 -8.11
CA ILE A 67 18.80 9.37 -8.54
C ILE A 67 19.04 8.06 -9.30
N SER A 68 18.44 6.97 -8.81
CA SER A 68 18.66 5.63 -9.32
C SER A 68 17.40 4.77 -9.23
N GLY A 69 17.34 3.72 -10.05
CA GLY A 69 16.18 2.86 -10.21
C GLY A 69 15.48 3.08 -11.54
N ARG A 70 14.32 2.44 -11.71
CA ARG A 70 13.54 2.43 -12.97
C ARG A 70 13.04 3.82 -13.37
N ASP A 71 12.72 4.65 -12.38
CA ASP A 71 12.18 5.99 -12.56
C ASP A 71 13.24 7.09 -12.41
N LYS A 72 14.50 6.80 -12.74
CA LYS A 72 15.61 7.76 -12.65
C LYS A 72 15.28 9.05 -13.38
N GLY A 73 15.55 10.19 -12.74
CA GLY A 73 15.37 11.51 -13.32
C GLY A 73 13.98 12.12 -13.14
N LYS A 74 12.96 11.34 -12.78
CA LYS A 74 11.63 11.89 -12.47
C LYS A 74 11.67 12.72 -11.19
N ILE A 75 10.84 13.77 -11.16
CA ILE A 75 10.69 14.70 -10.05
C ILE A 75 9.32 14.45 -9.42
N GLY A 76 9.22 14.53 -8.10
CA GLY A 76 7.96 14.37 -7.38
C GLY A 76 7.99 14.93 -5.97
N GLU A 77 6.82 14.93 -5.34
CA GLU A 77 6.64 15.40 -3.96
C GLU A 77 6.46 14.22 -3.00
N VAL A 78 7.02 14.37 -1.79
CA VAL A 78 6.92 13.35 -0.75
C VAL A 78 5.56 13.39 -0.07
N SER A 79 4.85 12.26 -0.11
CA SER A 79 3.55 12.08 0.54
C SER A 79 3.68 11.49 1.95
N LYS A 80 4.40 10.38 2.11
CA LYS A 80 4.55 9.66 3.38
C LYS A 80 5.97 9.14 3.55
N ILE A 81 6.39 8.96 4.80
CA ILE A 81 7.73 8.49 5.15
C ILE A 81 7.64 7.34 6.15
N PHE A 82 8.45 6.30 5.93
CA PHE A 82 8.59 5.13 6.79
C PHE A 82 10.01 5.05 7.36
N ASN A 83 10.23 5.64 8.53
CA ASN A 83 11.56 5.76 9.16
C ASN A 83 12.20 4.42 9.55
N HIS A 84 11.40 3.40 9.86
CA HIS A 84 11.88 2.07 10.25
C HIS A 84 12.56 1.33 9.09
N ASN A 85 12.11 1.55 7.86
CA ASN A 85 12.69 0.93 6.66
C ASN A 85 13.53 1.93 5.83
N SER A 86 13.67 3.18 6.29
CA SER A 86 14.27 4.27 5.52
C SER A 86 13.65 4.49 4.13
N THR A 87 12.34 4.23 3.99
CA THR A 87 11.61 4.32 2.71
C THR A 87 10.61 5.47 2.69
N ILE A 88 10.30 5.95 1.48
CA ILE A 88 9.50 7.13 1.22
C ILE A 88 8.46 6.81 0.14
N VAL A 89 7.27 7.40 0.25
CA VAL A 89 6.20 7.36 -0.74
C VAL A 89 6.17 8.70 -1.47
N VAL A 90 6.35 8.67 -2.78
CA VAL A 90 6.41 9.86 -3.65
C VAL A 90 5.22 9.83 -4.59
N LYS A 91 4.55 10.95 -4.84
CA LYS A 91 3.40 11.01 -5.75
C LYS A 91 3.81 10.64 -7.18
N ASP A 92 3.03 9.77 -7.82
CA ASP A 92 3.11 9.39 -9.24
C ASP A 92 4.41 8.74 -9.74
N ILE A 93 5.25 8.21 -8.84
CA ILE A 93 6.49 7.50 -9.20
C ILE A 93 6.44 6.04 -8.70
N ASN A 94 7.03 5.07 -9.42
CA ASN A 94 7.10 3.63 -9.09
C ASN A 94 5.72 3.05 -8.77
N LEU A 95 4.79 3.34 -9.69
CA LEU A 95 3.43 2.85 -9.64
C LEU A 95 3.43 1.33 -9.80
N LYS A 96 3.07 0.63 -8.71
CA LYS A 96 2.80 -0.80 -8.75
C LYS A 96 1.32 -1.06 -8.61
N THR A 97 0.74 -1.74 -9.60
CA THR A 97 -0.66 -2.14 -9.62
C THR A 97 -0.92 -3.22 -8.57
N LYS A 98 -1.71 -2.92 -7.55
CA LYS A 98 -2.16 -3.85 -6.53
C LYS A 98 -3.67 -4.02 -6.65
N HIS A 99 -4.09 -5.26 -6.90
CA HIS A 99 -5.50 -5.64 -6.88
C HIS A 99 -5.96 -5.78 -5.42
N MET A 100 -6.96 -5.00 -5.02
CA MET A 100 -7.61 -5.10 -3.73
C MET A 100 -8.96 -5.77 -3.92
N LYS A 101 -9.17 -6.89 -3.24
CA LYS A 101 -10.47 -7.53 -3.17
C LYS A 101 -11.42 -6.61 -2.39
N SER A 102 -12.70 -6.60 -2.78
CA SER A 102 -13.73 -5.95 -1.98
C SER A 102 -13.80 -6.58 -0.59
N ARG A 103 -14.13 -5.76 0.41
CA ARG A 103 -14.34 -6.20 1.79
C ARG A 103 -15.82 -6.33 2.15
N GLU A 104 -16.68 -5.62 1.42
CA GLU A 104 -18.12 -5.54 1.68
C GLU A 104 -18.88 -6.00 0.44
N GLU A 105 -20.01 -6.67 0.68
CA GLU A 105 -20.91 -7.09 -0.39
C GLU A 105 -21.53 -5.85 -1.03
N GLY A 106 -21.33 -5.68 -2.35
CA GLY A 106 -21.84 -4.54 -3.12
C GLY A 106 -20.79 -3.52 -3.60
N GLN A 107 -19.56 -3.53 -3.07
CA GLN A 107 -18.49 -2.68 -3.59
C GLN A 107 -17.63 -3.42 -4.62
N PRO A 108 -17.33 -2.83 -5.81
CA PRO A 108 -16.39 -3.43 -6.75
C PRO A 108 -14.96 -3.40 -6.20
N GLY A 109 -14.16 -4.41 -6.54
CA GLY A 109 -12.74 -4.44 -6.19
C GLY A 109 -11.97 -3.25 -6.77
N GLN A 110 -10.96 -2.76 -6.06
CA GLN A 110 -10.20 -1.58 -6.46
C GLN A 110 -8.78 -1.94 -6.91
N ILE A 111 -8.29 -1.24 -7.94
CA ILE A 111 -6.89 -1.29 -8.35
C ILE A 111 -6.16 -0.11 -7.70
N ILE A 112 -5.35 -0.37 -6.68
CA ILE A 112 -4.55 0.64 -5.98
C ILE A 112 -3.13 0.67 -6.53
N LYS A 113 -2.56 1.85 -6.72
CA LYS A 113 -1.16 2.02 -7.08
C LYS A 113 -0.33 2.29 -5.82
N VAL A 114 0.60 1.40 -5.48
CA VAL A 114 1.48 1.53 -4.31
C VAL A 114 2.87 2.01 -4.75
N MET A 115 3.48 2.90 -3.96
CA MET A 115 4.73 3.60 -4.31
C MET A 115 5.71 3.52 -3.13
N LEU A 116 6.93 3.02 -3.35
CA LEU A 116 8.00 2.95 -2.33
C LEU A 116 9.37 3.26 -2.95
N PHE A 117 10.16 4.09 -2.28
CA PHE A 117 11.49 4.53 -2.72
C PHE A 117 12.48 4.75 -1.58
N SER A 118 13.76 4.60 -1.90
CA SER A 118 14.87 4.95 -1.01
C SER A 118 15.87 5.96 -1.63
N ASN A 119 15.96 6.03 -2.97
CA ASN A 119 17.11 6.68 -3.64
C ASN A 119 16.74 8.03 -4.28
N VAL A 120 16.75 9.08 -3.46
CA VAL A 120 16.24 10.40 -3.83
C VAL A 120 17.18 11.52 -3.38
N MET A 121 17.15 12.65 -4.08
CA MET A 121 17.83 13.89 -3.71
C MET A 121 16.85 15.06 -3.74
N LEU A 122 17.08 16.06 -2.89
CA LEU A 122 16.29 17.30 -2.90
C LEU A 122 16.49 18.05 -4.21
N TYR A 123 15.40 18.63 -4.69
CA TYR A 123 15.34 19.34 -5.96
C TYR A 123 14.88 20.78 -5.71
N SER A 124 15.64 21.75 -6.23
CA SER A 124 15.21 23.15 -6.29
C SER A 124 14.33 23.33 -7.53
N LYS A 125 13.11 23.85 -7.33
CA LYS A 125 12.24 24.25 -8.44
C LYS A 125 12.74 25.54 -9.13
N GLU A 126 13.42 26.41 -8.39
CA GLU A 126 13.87 27.72 -8.88
C GLU A 126 15.05 27.60 -9.85
N LYS A 127 16.04 26.76 -9.48
CA LYS A 127 17.28 26.62 -10.26
C LYS A 127 17.36 25.31 -11.04
N GLU A 128 16.33 24.48 -10.94
CA GLU A 128 16.23 23.17 -11.60
C GLU A 128 17.39 22.20 -11.31
N VAL A 129 18.05 22.40 -10.17
CA VAL A 129 19.24 21.66 -9.78
C VAL A 129 18.93 20.72 -8.62
N THR A 130 19.48 19.50 -8.69
CA THR A 130 19.55 18.60 -7.55
C THR A 130 20.80 18.83 -6.72
N SER A 131 20.64 18.85 -5.40
CA SER A 131 21.76 19.02 -4.49
C SER A 131 21.62 18.24 -3.20
N ARG A 132 22.77 18.02 -2.55
CA ARG A 132 22.82 17.52 -1.17
C ARG A 132 22.37 18.60 -0.20
N MET A 133 21.99 18.16 0.98
CA MET A 133 21.45 18.99 2.05
C MET A 133 22.55 19.37 3.04
N GLY A 134 22.65 20.66 3.37
CA GLY A 134 23.43 21.20 4.49
C GLY A 134 22.52 21.69 5.61
N HIS A 135 23.12 22.07 6.73
CA HIS A 135 22.42 22.70 7.86
C HIS A 135 23.05 24.05 8.20
N LYS A 136 22.22 25.07 8.40
CA LYS A 136 22.64 26.42 8.83
C LYS A 136 21.76 26.87 10.00
N VAL A 137 22.28 27.74 10.84
CA VAL A 137 21.47 28.44 11.86
C VAL A 137 20.92 29.70 11.21
N SER A 138 19.59 29.86 11.23
CA SER A 138 18.90 31.06 10.76
C SER A 138 19.02 32.18 11.78
N ASP A 139 18.72 33.42 11.39
CA ASP A 139 18.81 34.61 12.25
C ASP A 139 17.87 34.52 13.46
N THR A 140 16.79 33.75 13.34
CA THR A 140 15.86 33.42 14.44
C THR A 140 16.44 32.39 15.44
N GLY A 141 17.69 31.94 15.27
CA GLY A 141 18.35 30.92 16.10
C GLY A 141 17.94 29.47 15.79
N LYS A 142 17.08 29.23 14.80
CA LYS A 142 16.62 27.89 14.42
C LYS A 142 17.56 27.23 13.42
N LYS A 143 17.84 25.93 13.59
CA LYS A 143 18.61 25.13 12.64
C LYS A 143 17.74 24.73 11.44
N VAL A 144 18.05 25.29 10.27
CA VAL A 144 17.33 25.05 9.01
C VAL A 144 18.17 24.20 8.05
N ARG A 145 17.48 23.52 7.13
CA ARG A 145 18.09 22.78 6.02
C ARG A 145 18.26 23.72 4.82
N TYR A 146 19.41 23.65 4.16
CA TYR A 146 19.67 24.38 2.92
C TYR A 146 20.27 23.48 1.84
N LEU A 147 20.11 23.87 0.59
CA LEU A 147 20.69 23.19 -0.58
C LEU A 147 22.14 23.67 -0.78
N ILE A 148 23.10 22.74 -0.80
CA ILE A 148 24.53 23.12 -0.85
C ILE A 148 24.91 23.84 -2.15
N LYS A 149 24.33 23.41 -3.28
CA LYS A 149 24.67 23.99 -4.59
C LYS A 149 24.03 25.36 -4.82
N THR A 150 22.83 25.57 -4.29
CA THR A 150 22.03 26.76 -4.59
C THR A 150 22.01 27.77 -3.46
N GLY A 151 22.29 27.35 -2.23
CA GLY A 151 22.17 28.17 -1.02
C GLY A 151 20.74 28.34 -0.51
N GLU A 152 19.74 27.79 -1.22
CA GLU A 152 18.32 27.98 -0.88
C GLU A 152 17.94 27.26 0.42
N ILE A 153 17.12 27.91 1.24
CA ILE A 153 16.61 27.39 2.50
C ILE A 153 15.28 26.66 2.24
N ILE A 154 15.15 25.43 2.73
CA ILE A 154 14.01 24.54 2.44
C ILE A 154 12.96 24.60 3.56
N ASP A 155 13.44 24.65 4.80
CA ASP A 155 12.58 24.61 5.99
C ASP A 155 12.19 26.04 6.38
N SER A 156 11.13 26.59 5.76
CA SER A 156 10.49 27.82 6.24
C SER A 156 9.47 27.51 7.35
N ASP A 157 9.28 28.45 8.28
CA ASP A 157 8.30 28.30 9.36
C ASP A 157 6.86 28.25 8.83
N GLU A 158 6.58 28.94 7.73
CA GLU A 158 5.27 29.00 7.07
C GLU A 158 4.90 27.65 6.45
N ASN A 159 5.82 27.00 5.73
CA ASN A 159 5.58 25.69 5.15
C ASN A 159 5.20 24.66 6.23
N ARG A 160 5.80 24.75 7.42
CA ARG A 160 5.48 23.86 8.53
C ARG A 160 4.08 24.08 9.08
N LYS A 161 3.61 25.34 9.15
CA LYS A 161 2.25 25.67 9.58
C LYS A 161 1.22 25.16 8.57
N GLN A 162 1.44 25.44 7.29
CA GLN A 162 0.59 24.96 6.19
C GLN A 162 0.47 23.44 6.19
N LEU A 163 1.59 22.70 6.39
CA LEU A 163 1.56 21.24 6.46
C LEU A 163 0.77 20.71 7.68
N LYS A 164 0.80 21.42 8.81
CA LYS A 164 0.03 21.05 10.01
C LYS A 164 -1.45 21.34 9.84
N GLU A 165 -1.80 22.49 9.29
CA GLU A 165 -3.18 22.89 9.00
C GLU A 165 -3.80 21.93 7.99
N ALA A 166 -3.11 21.65 6.88
CA ALA A 166 -3.54 20.66 5.89
C ALA A 166 -3.65 19.24 6.46
N ALA A 167 -2.88 18.89 7.49
CA ALA A 167 -3.03 17.61 8.18
C ALA A 167 -4.25 17.58 9.11
N LYS A 168 -4.54 18.70 9.80
CA LYS A 168 -5.72 18.86 10.65
C LYS A 168 -7.00 18.76 9.83
N GLU A 169 -7.08 19.51 8.74
CA GLU A 169 -8.22 19.51 7.82
C GLU A 169 -8.49 18.11 7.24
N LYS A 170 -7.46 17.40 6.79
CA LYS A 170 -7.60 16.01 6.30
C LYS A 170 -8.10 15.04 7.36
N THR A 171 -7.79 15.29 8.64
CA THR A 171 -8.25 14.45 9.74
C THR A 171 -9.72 14.73 10.02
N GLU A 172 -10.14 16.00 10.01
CA GLU A 172 -11.53 16.42 10.21
C GLU A 172 -12.46 15.90 9.10
N VAL A 173 -12.06 15.99 7.84
CA VAL A 173 -12.82 15.46 6.70
C VAL A 173 -12.95 13.94 6.76
N ALA A 174 -11.92 13.23 7.25
CA ALA A 174 -11.99 11.77 7.41
C ALA A 174 -12.91 11.34 8.57
N THR A 175 -13.03 12.15 9.63
CA THR A 175 -14.00 11.93 10.72
C THR A 175 -15.41 12.38 10.37
N ALA A 176 -15.59 13.25 9.36
CA ALA A 176 -16.88 13.78 8.94
C ALA A 176 -17.53 13.02 7.76
N ALA A 177 -17.01 11.85 7.37
CA ALA A 177 -17.69 11.02 6.39
C ALA A 177 -19.10 10.63 6.91
N PRO A 178 -20.18 10.90 6.14
CA PRO A 178 -21.53 10.69 6.63
C PRO A 178 -21.79 9.19 6.72
N THR A 179 -22.24 8.73 7.89
CA THR A 179 -23.08 7.54 8.03
C THR A 179 -24.25 7.72 7.06
N VAL A 180 -24.22 7.02 5.93
CA VAL A 180 -25.39 6.91 5.06
C VAL A 180 -26.39 6.06 5.82
N ASP A 181 -27.43 6.74 6.32
CA ASP A 181 -28.56 6.18 7.02
C ASP A 181 -29.23 5.10 6.17
N SER A 182 -29.19 3.86 6.65
CA SER A 182 -30.12 2.81 6.22
C SER A 182 -31.52 3.16 6.77
N THR A 183 -32.23 4.06 6.09
CA THR A 183 -33.64 4.32 6.37
C THR A 183 -34.49 3.70 5.26
N ALA A 184 -35.16 2.61 5.63
CA ALA A 184 -36.44 2.11 5.17
C ALA A 184 -36.97 2.59 3.80
N ALA A 185 -37.12 1.64 2.87
CA ALA A 185 -38.18 1.67 1.88
C ALA A 185 -38.72 0.25 1.70
N SER A 186 -39.90 0.05 2.30
CA SER A 186 -41.06 -0.73 1.86
C SER A 186 -40.85 -2.15 1.32
#